data_AF-X1D3U3-F1
#
_entry.id   AF-X1D3U3-F1
#
_cell.length_a   1.000
_cell.length_b   1.000
_cell.length_c   1.000
_cell.angle_alpha   90.00
_cell.angle_beta   90.00
_cell.angle_gamma   90.00
#
_symmetry.space_group_name_H-M   'P 1'
#
loop_
_entity.id
_entity.type
_entity.pdbx_description
1 polymer ?
#
loop_
_entity_poly.entity_id
_entity_poly.type
_entity_poly.pdbx_seq_one_letter_code
_entity_poly.pdbx_strand_id
1 'polypeptide(L)'
;MFAAGINKVLIRLCPLKEGVFNKGSKEWKYTHRRFWNAYFPIWLARAIPIPWSDIFVYRLFGVSIGKNVVAYEGYIDPELVEIEDFTMTSLNICIFSHLIYNEHIVIKKVRIGKACVVGPQSIVSPGTIMHDGAVLGANSYTWIDQELMGD
;
A
#
# COMPACT_ATOMS: atom_id res chain seq x y z
N MET A 1 7.51 0.45 17.54
CA MET A 1 7.76 -0.96 17.97
C MET A 1 6.51 -1.65 18.53
N PHE A 2 5.80 -1.09 19.52
CA PHE A 2 4.61 -1.72 20.11
C PHE A 2 3.48 -2.00 19.08
N ALA A 3 3.14 -1.02 18.25
CA ALA A 3 2.13 -1.18 17.20
C ALA A 3 2.49 -2.24 16.14
N ALA A 4 3.78 -2.38 15.80
CA ALA A 4 4.25 -3.43 14.89
C ALA A 4 4.17 -4.83 15.53
N GLY A 5 4.41 -4.94 16.85
CA GLY A 5 4.18 -6.16 17.62
C GLY A 5 2.70 -6.56 17.60
N ILE A 6 1.80 -5.61 17.83
CA ILE A 6 0.34 -5.82 17.71
C ILE A 6 -0.01 -6.27 16.29
N ASN A 7 0.54 -5.62 15.25
CA ASN A 7 0.25 -6.01 13.87
C ASN A 7 0.71 -7.45 13.59
N LYS A 8 1.91 -7.85 14.00
CA LYS A 8 2.37 -9.26 13.89
C LYS A 8 1.44 -10.26 14.58
N VAL A 9 0.93 -9.92 15.76
CA VAL A 9 -0.07 -10.75 16.46
C VAL A 9 -1.38 -10.82 15.67
N LEU A 10 -1.85 -9.69 15.14
CA LEU A 10 -3.07 -9.64 14.33
C LEU A 10 -2.95 -10.46 13.04
N ILE A 11 -1.81 -10.39 12.35
CA ILE A 11 -1.49 -11.23 11.18
C ILE A 11 -1.51 -12.72 11.56
N ARG A 12 -0.96 -13.07 12.73
CA ARG A 12 -0.95 -14.46 13.21
C ARG A 12 -2.37 -14.99 13.51
N LEU A 13 -3.25 -14.15 14.04
CA LEU A 13 -4.63 -14.49 14.38
C LEU A 13 -5.54 -14.58 13.15
N CYS A 14 -5.35 -13.69 12.18
CA CYS A 14 -6.10 -13.68 10.93
C CYS A 14 -5.14 -13.37 9.78
N PRO A 15 -4.67 -14.39 9.04
CA PRO A 15 -3.76 -14.16 7.92
C PRO A 15 -4.46 -13.31 6.86
N LEU A 16 -3.67 -12.50 6.14
CA LEU A 16 -4.19 -11.78 5.00
C LEU A 16 -4.65 -12.76 3.94
N LYS A 17 -5.88 -12.55 3.48
CA LYS A 17 -6.45 -13.27 2.37
C LYS A 17 -6.82 -12.25 1.31
N GLU A 18 -6.37 -12.51 0.10
CA GLU A 18 -6.82 -11.78 -1.07
C GLU A 18 -8.25 -12.25 -1.41
N GLY A 19 -9.12 -11.32 -1.77
CA GLY A 19 -10.50 -11.63 -2.12
C GLY A 19 -11.46 -10.49 -1.83
N VAL A 20 -12.73 -10.77 -2.13
CA VAL A 20 -13.86 -9.88 -1.83
C VAL A 20 -14.57 -10.43 -0.61
N PHE A 21 -14.66 -9.62 0.44
CA PHE A 21 -15.33 -9.97 1.70
C PHE A 21 -16.54 -9.07 1.92
N ASN A 22 -17.54 -9.59 2.62
CA ASN A 22 -18.68 -8.77 3.03
C ASN A 22 -18.33 -7.92 4.25
N LYS A 23 -18.89 -6.72 4.30
CA LYS A 23 -18.81 -5.83 5.46
C LYS A 23 -19.41 -6.53 6.69
N GLY A 24 -18.74 -6.40 7.83
CA GLY A 24 -19.10 -7.11 9.06
C GLY A 24 -18.48 -8.50 9.22
N SER A 25 -17.86 -9.06 8.17
CA SER A 25 -17.10 -10.31 8.28
C SER A 25 -15.93 -10.18 9.26
N LYS A 26 -15.39 -11.32 9.69
CA LYS A 26 -14.22 -11.36 10.56
C LYS A 26 -13.04 -10.65 9.87
N GLU A 27 -12.83 -10.92 8.58
CA GLU A 27 -11.76 -10.36 7.76
C GLU A 27 -11.84 -8.84 7.67
N TRP A 28 -13.04 -8.28 7.49
CA TRP A 28 -13.24 -6.83 7.49
C TRP A 28 -12.85 -6.20 8.84
N LYS A 29 -13.32 -6.77 9.96
CA LYS A 29 -13.03 -6.23 11.31
C LYS A 29 -11.53 -6.27 11.62
N TYR A 30 -10.85 -7.35 11.27
CA TYR A 30 -9.41 -7.49 11.51
C TYR A 30 -8.59 -6.58 10.59
N THR A 31 -8.97 -6.42 9.33
CA THR A 31 -8.32 -5.48 8.39
C THR A 31 -8.50 -4.04 8.85
N HIS A 32 -9.71 -3.65 9.23
CA HIS A 32 -9.97 -2.32 9.78
C HIS A 32 -9.16 -2.03 11.05
N ARG A 33 -9.07 -2.99 11.98
CA ARG A 33 -8.28 -2.83 13.21
C ARG A 33 -6.79 -2.67 12.91
N ARG A 34 -6.25 -3.40 11.93
CA ARG A 34 -4.85 -3.30 11.51
C ARG A 34 -4.55 -1.97 10.86
N PHE A 35 -5.45 -1.51 10.00
CA PHE A 35 -5.39 -0.20 9.37
C PHE A 35 -5.26 0.92 10.42
N TRP A 36 -6.16 0.96 11.41
CA TRP A 36 -6.08 1.96 12.48
C TRP A 36 -4.83 1.83 13.37
N ASN A 37 -4.37 0.60 13.62
CA ASN A 37 -3.16 0.36 14.40
C ASN A 37 -1.89 0.82 13.67
N ALA A 38 -1.85 0.73 12.33
CA ALA A 38 -0.73 1.20 11.52
C ALA A 38 -0.81 2.71 11.21
N TYR A 39 -2.03 3.27 11.16
CA TYR A 39 -2.26 4.66 10.81
C TYR A 39 -1.50 5.65 11.71
N PHE A 40 -1.63 5.52 13.03
CA PHE A 40 -1.02 6.47 13.95
C PHE A 40 0.53 6.47 13.89
N PRO A 41 1.22 5.31 13.89
CA PRO A 41 2.67 5.25 13.68
C PRO A 41 3.14 5.83 12.34
N ILE A 42 2.41 5.57 11.25
CA ILE A 42 2.75 6.10 9.92
C ILE A 42 2.58 7.62 9.91
N TRP A 43 1.46 8.12 10.42
CA TRP A 43 1.20 9.55 10.55
C TRP A 43 2.28 10.25 11.39
N LEU A 44 2.68 9.66 12.51
CA LEU A 44 3.76 10.20 13.35
C LEU A 44 5.10 10.19 12.63
N ALA A 45 5.42 9.13 11.88
CA ALA A 45 6.67 9.04 11.12
C ALA A 45 6.77 10.09 10.01
N ARG A 46 5.62 10.42 9.39
CA ARG A 46 5.50 11.47 8.37
C ARG A 46 5.56 12.89 8.95
N ALA A 47 5.18 13.08 10.22
CA ALA A 47 5.30 14.38 10.89
C ALA A 47 6.78 14.76 11.17
N ILE A 48 7.69 13.79 11.12
CA ILE A 48 9.12 13.99 11.33
C ILE A 48 9.77 14.35 9.98
N PRO A 49 10.60 15.41 9.89
CA PRO A 49 11.19 15.88 8.61
C PRO A 49 12.36 15.01 8.11
N ILE A 50 12.35 13.70 8.38
CA ILE A 50 13.41 12.77 7.97
C ILE A 50 12.95 12.02 6.70
N PRO A 51 13.61 12.18 5.53
CA PRO A 51 13.16 11.67 4.23
C PRO A 51 13.00 10.14 4.06
N TRP A 52 13.30 9.33 5.09
CA TRP A 52 13.25 7.87 5.04
C TRP A 52 12.56 7.23 6.27
N SER A 53 12.06 8.04 7.20
CA SER A 53 11.41 7.53 8.43
C SER A 53 10.14 6.76 8.11
N ASP A 54 9.37 7.24 7.14
CA ASP A 54 8.14 6.63 6.66
C ASP A 54 8.42 5.29 5.97
N ILE A 55 9.40 5.21 5.05
CA ILE A 55 9.83 3.96 4.39
C ILE A 55 10.22 2.91 5.43
N PHE A 56 10.97 3.30 6.46
CA PHE A 56 11.35 2.38 7.54
C PHE A 56 10.12 1.84 8.28
N VAL A 57 9.14 2.70 8.58
CA VAL A 57 7.90 2.29 9.25
C VAL A 57 7.04 1.41 8.35
N TYR A 58 6.90 1.72 7.07
CA TYR A 58 6.20 0.86 6.10
C TYR A 58 6.80 -0.55 6.03
N ARG A 59 8.13 -0.66 5.97
CA ARG A 59 8.82 -1.96 6.04
C ARG A 59 8.54 -2.72 7.33
N LEU A 60 8.41 -2.02 8.45
CA LEU A 60 8.09 -2.63 9.74
C LEU A 60 6.67 -3.21 9.79
N PHE A 61 5.74 -2.63 9.03
CA PHE A 61 4.35 -3.08 8.92
C PHE A 61 4.11 -4.16 7.85
N GLY A 62 5.14 -4.48 7.06
CA GLY A 62 5.10 -5.59 6.10
C GLY A 62 4.99 -5.17 4.63
N VAL A 63 5.13 -3.87 4.33
CA VAL A 63 5.28 -3.39 2.96
C VAL A 63 6.70 -3.70 2.49
N SER A 64 6.83 -4.37 1.34
CA SER A 64 8.13 -4.54 0.70
C SER A 64 8.45 -3.27 -0.09
N ILE A 65 9.46 -2.51 0.33
CA ILE A 65 9.93 -1.32 -0.39
C ILE A 65 11.42 -1.52 -0.69
N GLY A 66 11.78 -1.47 -1.98
CA GLY A 66 13.15 -1.55 -2.48
C GLY A 66 14.11 -0.54 -1.85
N LYS A 67 15.41 -0.76 -2.01
CA LYS A 67 16.48 0.06 -1.41
C LYS A 67 16.56 1.46 -2.00
N ASN A 68 16.29 1.59 -3.30
CA ASN A 68 16.36 2.85 -4.05
C ASN A 68 14.96 3.28 -4.49
N VAL A 69 14.04 3.42 -3.54
CA VAL A 69 12.67 3.89 -3.79
C VAL A 69 12.51 5.25 -3.15
N VAL A 70 11.97 6.20 -3.91
CA VAL A 70 11.61 7.51 -3.38
C VAL A 70 10.10 7.52 -3.15
N ALA A 71 9.74 7.44 -1.87
CA ALA A 71 8.37 7.62 -1.39
C ALA A 71 8.16 9.11 -1.08
N TYR A 72 7.48 9.83 -1.97
CA TYR A 72 7.07 11.21 -1.68
C TYR A 72 5.76 11.22 -0.88
N GLU A 73 5.24 12.41 -0.57
CA GLU A 73 4.00 12.53 0.20
C GLU A 73 2.85 11.76 -0.43
N GLY A 74 2.52 10.61 0.12
CA GLY A 74 1.54 9.69 -0.44
C GLY A 74 0.93 8.79 0.61
N TYR A 75 -0.30 8.40 0.37
CA TYR A 75 -1.01 7.43 1.16
C TYR A 75 -0.72 6.03 0.62
N ILE A 76 0.10 5.26 1.34
CA ILE A 76 0.38 3.87 0.99
C ILE A 76 -0.24 2.98 2.05
N ASP A 77 -0.97 1.95 1.62
CA ASP A 77 -1.49 0.96 2.53
C ASP A 77 -0.36 0.18 3.24
N PRO A 78 -0.51 -0.09 4.54
CA PRO A 78 0.54 -0.72 5.35
C PRO A 78 0.73 -2.22 5.08
N GLU A 79 -0.12 -2.84 4.26
CA GLU A 79 -0.14 -4.28 4.01
C GLU A 79 -0.41 -4.56 2.53
N LEU A 80 0.04 -5.71 2.01
CA LEU A 80 -0.16 -6.17 0.62
C LEU A 80 0.31 -5.20 -0.49
N VAL A 81 1.29 -4.36 -0.19
CA VAL A 81 1.95 -3.49 -1.19
C VAL A 81 3.40 -3.93 -1.34
N GLU A 82 3.81 -4.11 -2.59
CA GLU A 82 5.19 -4.37 -2.98
C GLU A 82 5.65 -3.31 -3.98
N ILE A 83 6.79 -2.69 -3.68
CA ILE A 83 7.44 -1.69 -4.52
C ILE A 83 8.90 -2.11 -4.69
N GLU A 84 9.29 -2.44 -5.91
CA GLU A 84 10.64 -2.89 -6.25
C GLU A 84 11.63 -1.72 -6.41
N ASP A 85 12.91 -2.06 -6.61
CA ASP A 85 14.01 -1.09 -6.69
C ASP A 85 13.89 -0.10 -7.87
N PHE A 86 14.43 1.11 -7.69
CA PHE A 86 14.48 2.19 -8.67
C PHE A 86 13.12 2.77 -9.08
N THR A 87 12.06 2.43 -8.35
CA THR A 87 10.73 2.97 -8.58
C THR A 87 10.56 4.33 -7.88
N MET A 88 9.95 5.26 -8.61
CA MET A 88 9.68 6.61 -8.14
C MET A 88 8.17 6.80 -7.96
N THR A 89 7.76 7.16 -6.75
CA THR A 89 6.38 7.61 -6.48
C THR A 89 6.35 9.12 -6.40
N SER A 90 5.30 9.77 -6.89
CA SER A 90 5.20 11.23 -6.89
C SER A 90 4.39 11.77 -5.70
N LEU A 91 4.24 13.09 -5.63
CA LEU A 91 3.46 13.77 -4.59
C LEU A 91 1.94 13.50 -4.73
N ASN A 92 1.27 13.40 -3.58
CA ASN A 92 -0.16 13.14 -3.39
C ASN A 92 -0.65 11.85 -4.06
N ILE A 93 0.17 10.82 -4.07
CA ILE A 93 -0.23 9.50 -4.57
C ILE A 93 -1.02 8.72 -3.53
N CYS A 94 -1.98 7.90 -3.97
CA CYS A 94 -2.67 6.94 -3.13
C CYS A 94 -2.50 5.52 -3.68
N ILE A 95 -1.85 4.63 -2.92
CA ILE A 95 -1.69 3.20 -3.25
C ILE A 95 -2.57 2.39 -2.31
N PHE A 96 -3.66 1.85 -2.85
CA PHE A 96 -4.65 1.09 -2.11
C PHE A 96 -4.55 -0.41 -2.45
N SER A 97 -4.27 -1.21 -1.43
CA SER A 97 -4.42 -2.66 -1.41
C SER A 97 -5.83 -3.10 -0.98
N HIS A 98 -6.59 -2.19 -0.37
CA HIS A 98 -7.98 -2.42 0.01
C HIS A 98 -8.90 -1.35 -0.57
N LEU A 99 -10.09 -1.74 -0.99
CA LEU A 99 -11.12 -0.84 -1.48
C LEU A 99 -12.46 -1.26 -0.91
N ILE A 100 -13.16 -0.33 -0.29
CA ILE A 100 -14.49 -0.57 0.27
C ILE A 100 -15.50 -0.07 -0.76
N TYR A 101 -16.27 -0.99 -1.31
CA TYR A 101 -17.33 -0.68 -2.26
C TYR A 101 -18.67 -1.20 -1.72
N ASN A 102 -19.54 -0.27 -1.34
CA ASN A 102 -20.85 -0.55 -0.75
C ASN A 102 -20.75 -1.46 0.49
N GLU A 103 -21.23 -2.70 0.37
CA GLU A 103 -21.23 -3.73 1.42
C GLU A 103 -20.10 -4.77 1.24
N HIS A 104 -19.16 -4.50 0.34
CA HIS A 104 -18.01 -5.36 0.07
C HIS A 104 -16.69 -4.62 0.32
N ILE A 105 -15.68 -5.36 0.80
CA ILE A 105 -14.30 -4.94 0.85
C ILE A 105 -13.48 -5.83 -0.09
N VAL A 106 -12.83 -5.22 -1.07
CA VAL A 106 -11.90 -5.86 -1.98
C VAL A 106 -10.53 -5.71 -1.36
N ILE A 107 -9.85 -6.82 -1.06
CA ILE A 107 -8.49 -6.84 -0.55
C ILE A 107 -7.64 -7.58 -1.57
N LYS A 108 -6.69 -6.90 -2.20
CA LYS A 108 -5.84 -7.47 -3.23
C LYS A 108 -4.45 -6.89 -3.18
N LYS A 109 -3.47 -7.72 -3.52
CA LYS A 109 -2.08 -7.31 -3.52
C LYS A 109 -1.79 -6.37 -4.67
N VAL A 110 -1.10 -5.27 -4.38
CA VAL A 110 -0.57 -4.34 -5.38
C VAL A 110 0.91 -4.60 -5.55
N ARG A 111 1.35 -4.77 -6.79
CA ARG A 111 2.77 -4.97 -7.12
C ARG A 111 3.23 -3.89 -8.07
N ILE A 112 4.30 -3.21 -7.69
CA ILE A 112 4.97 -2.22 -8.53
C ILE A 112 6.39 -2.72 -8.81
N GLY A 113 6.64 -3.03 -10.07
CA GLY A 113 7.91 -3.54 -10.58
C GLY A 113 9.05 -2.52 -10.48
N LYS A 114 10.19 -2.87 -11.07
CA LYS A 114 11.41 -2.07 -11.05
C LYS A 114 11.32 -0.89 -12.00
N ALA A 115 12.02 0.19 -11.70
CA ALA A 115 12.12 1.36 -12.56
C ALA A 115 10.76 1.93 -13.02
N CYS A 116 9.72 1.74 -12.20
CA CYS A 116 8.39 2.27 -12.50
C CYS A 116 8.29 3.74 -12.09
N VAL A 117 7.40 4.47 -12.76
CA VAL A 117 7.08 5.86 -12.40
C VAL A 117 5.61 5.97 -12.10
N VAL A 118 5.28 6.41 -10.89
CA VAL A 118 3.90 6.65 -10.49
C VAL A 118 3.67 8.15 -10.37
N GLY A 119 2.90 8.70 -11.31
CA GLY A 119 2.69 10.14 -11.48
C GLY A 119 1.99 10.82 -10.30
N PRO A 120 2.09 12.15 -10.18
CA PRO A 120 1.49 12.89 -9.06
C PRO A 120 -0.03 12.83 -9.10
N GLN A 121 -0.67 12.88 -7.91
CA GLN A 121 -2.12 12.81 -7.74
C GLN A 121 -2.77 11.57 -8.36
N SER A 122 -2.02 10.47 -8.49
CA SER A 122 -2.53 9.22 -9.04
C SER A 122 -3.09 8.30 -7.96
N ILE A 123 -3.99 7.40 -8.36
CA ILE A 123 -4.61 6.41 -7.49
C ILE A 123 -4.35 5.01 -8.04
N VAL A 124 -3.65 4.18 -7.29
CA VAL A 124 -3.41 2.77 -7.60
C VAL A 124 -4.45 1.94 -6.87
N SER A 125 -5.34 1.32 -7.63
CA SER A 125 -6.41 0.45 -7.13
C SER A 125 -5.91 -0.95 -6.73
N PRO A 126 -6.65 -1.66 -5.86
CA PRO A 126 -6.26 -3.01 -5.42
C PRO A 126 -6.12 -3.99 -6.58
N GLY A 127 -5.11 -4.86 -6.51
CA GLY A 127 -4.84 -5.86 -7.54
C GLY A 127 -4.04 -5.32 -8.73
N THR A 128 -3.68 -4.03 -8.73
CA THR A 128 -2.85 -3.47 -9.81
C THR A 128 -1.46 -4.13 -9.84
N ILE A 129 -1.02 -4.51 -11.04
CA ILE A 129 0.32 -5.00 -11.31
C ILE A 129 0.98 -4.05 -12.30
N MET A 130 1.98 -3.30 -11.86
CA MET A 130 2.86 -2.53 -12.74
C MET A 130 4.09 -3.37 -13.04
N HIS A 131 4.30 -3.71 -14.30
CA HIS A 131 5.51 -4.41 -14.75
C HIS A 131 6.71 -3.46 -14.76
N ASP A 132 7.91 -4.04 -14.82
CA ASP A 132 9.15 -3.27 -14.85
C ASP A 132 9.12 -2.21 -15.97
N GLY A 133 9.47 -0.97 -15.65
CA GLY A 133 9.44 0.17 -16.59
C GLY A 133 8.07 0.82 -16.80
N ALA A 134 7.01 0.34 -16.15
CA ALA A 134 5.66 0.91 -16.33
C ALA A 134 5.53 2.34 -15.78
N VAL A 135 4.77 3.16 -16.51
CA VAL A 135 4.51 4.56 -16.16
C VAL A 135 3.02 4.78 -15.96
N LEU A 136 2.65 5.26 -14.77
CA LEU A 136 1.30 5.75 -14.49
C LEU A 136 1.29 7.28 -14.59
N GLY A 137 0.42 7.82 -15.45
CA GLY A 137 0.33 9.26 -15.70
C GLY A 137 -0.10 10.08 -14.47
N ALA A 138 0.20 11.38 -14.51
CA ALA A 138 -0.31 12.33 -13.51
C ALA A 138 -1.84 12.37 -13.51
N ASN A 139 -2.46 12.49 -12.33
CA ASN A 139 -3.92 12.58 -12.15
C ASN A 139 -4.70 11.41 -12.78
N SER A 140 -4.06 10.25 -12.89
CA SER A 140 -4.68 9.03 -13.42
C SER A 140 -4.99 8.04 -12.31
N TYR A 141 -5.91 7.11 -12.58
CA TYR A 141 -6.24 6.03 -11.66
C TYR A 141 -6.24 4.69 -12.40
N THR A 142 -5.94 3.62 -11.68
CA THR A 142 -6.04 2.27 -12.23
C THR A 142 -7.37 1.62 -11.89
N TRP A 143 -7.82 0.70 -12.74
CA TRP A 143 -8.90 -0.22 -12.43
C TRP A 143 -8.41 -1.33 -11.47
N ILE A 144 -9.37 -1.97 -10.79
CA ILE A 144 -9.09 -3.15 -9.97
C ILE A 144 -8.54 -4.25 -10.89
N ASP A 145 -7.47 -4.92 -10.48
CA ASP A 145 -6.75 -5.93 -11.28
C ASP A 145 -6.15 -5.43 -12.60
N GLN A 146 -5.87 -4.13 -12.72
CA GLN A 146 -5.24 -3.61 -13.93
C GLN A 146 -3.76 -4.00 -14.00
N GLU A 147 -3.36 -4.50 -15.17
CA GLU A 147 -1.95 -4.72 -15.50
C GLU A 147 -1.44 -3.56 -16.37
N LEU A 148 -0.32 -2.97 -15.97
CA LEU A 148 0.37 -1.90 -16.70
C LEU A 148 1.70 -2.45 -17.20
N MET A 149 1.81 -2.57 -18.51
CA MET A 149 3.06 -2.97 -19.17
C MET A 149 4.03 -1.79 -19.16
N GLY A 150 5.31 -2.09 -18.95
CA GLY A 150 6.40 -1.15 -19.21
C GLY A 150 6.87 -1.23 -20.65
N ASP A 151 7.55 -0.16 -21.07
CA ASP A 151 8.21 -0.07 -22.38
C ASP A 151 9.57 -0.78 -22.39
#